data_AF-A0A815WNF3-F1
#
_entry.id   AF-A0A815WNF3-F1
#
_cell.length_a   1.000
_cell.length_b   1.000
_cell.length_c   1.000
_cell.angle_alpha   90.00
_cell.angle_beta   90.00
_cell.angle_gamma   90.00
#
_symmetry.space_group_name_H-M   'P 1'
#
loop_
_entity.id
_entity.type
_entity.pdbx_description
1 polymer ?
#
loop_
_entity_poly.entity_id
_entity_poly.type
_entity_poly.pdbx_seq_one_letter_code
_entity_poly.pdbx_strand_id
1 'polypeptide(L)' 'LHFARQHIDYHVKHFGLKKSNVEFIQGEIDQLETTHLKQNSIDVVV' A
#
# COMPACT_ATOMS: atom_id res chain seq x y z
N LEU A 1 0.83 -0.09 -11.15
CA LEU A 1 1.69 -0.46 -9.99
C LEU A 1 3.10 0.14 -10.05
N HIS A 2 3.84 -0.03 -11.14
CA HIS A 2 5.22 0.49 -11.29
C HIS A 2 5.34 1.98 -10.98
N PHE A 3 4.54 2.82 -11.64
CA PHE A 3 4.55 4.27 -11.43
C PHE A 3 4.24 4.68 -9.99
N ALA A 4 3.27 4.01 -9.35
CA ALA A 4 2.91 4.26 -7.96
C ALA A 4 4.09 3.96 -7.01
N ARG A 5 4.79 2.84 -7.21
CA ARG A 5 5.98 2.46 -6.43
C ARG A 5 7.15 3.43 -6.65
N GLN A 6 7.35 3.94 -7.85
CA GLN A 6 8.43 4.89 -8.17
C GLN A 6 8.35 6.20 -7.37
N HIS A 7 7.16 6.59 -6.90
CA HIS A 7 6.95 7.85 -6.19
C HIS A 7 6.93 7.68 -4.67
N ILE A 8 7.18 6.49 -4.12
CA ILE A 8 7.16 6.28 -2.67
C ILE A 8 8.20 7.19 -1.99
N ASP A 9 9.45 7.19 -2.48
CA ASP A 9 10.52 7.98 -1.87
C ASP A 9 10.26 9.49 -1.95
N TYR A 10 9.64 9.94 -3.03
CA TYR A 10 9.19 11.32 -3.16
C TYR A 10 8.22 11.69 -2.03
N HIS A 11 7.19 10.86 -1.78
CA HIS A 11 6.19 11.13 -0.75
C HIS A 11 6.77 10.96 0.67
N VAL A 12 7.66 10.01 0.89
CA VAL A 12 8.39 9.88 2.17
C VAL A 12 9.10 11.19 2.50
N LYS A 13 9.85 11.74 1.54
CA LYS A 13 10.55 13.02 1.70
C LYS A 13 9.57 14.19 1.85
N HIS A 14 8.56 14.27 0.99
CA HIS A 14 7.60 15.39 0.97
C HIS A 14 6.81 15.50 2.27
N PHE A 15 6.42 14.36 2.86
CA PHE A 15 5.68 14.32 4.12
C PHE A 15 6.57 14.22 5.37
N GLY A 16 7.90 14.25 5.22
CA GLY A 16 8.84 14.20 6.35
C GLY A 16 8.81 12.89 7.14
N LEU A 17 8.46 11.78 6.49
CA LEU A 17 8.40 10.47 7.12
C LEU A 17 9.80 9.85 7.22
N LYS A 18 10.03 9.07 8.29
CA LYS A 18 11.27 8.28 8.42
C LYS A 18 11.31 7.09 7.44
N LYS A 19 10.15 6.57 7.06
CA LYS A 19 9.94 5.46 6.12
C LYS A 19 8.52 5.53 5.55
N SER A 20 8.27 4.87 4.43
CA SER A 20 6.93 4.77 3.86
C SER A 20 5.96 4.11 4.84
N ASN A 21 4.74 4.64 4.91
CA ASN A 21 3.57 4.03 5.55
C ASN A 21 2.58 3.48 4.52
N VAL A 22 2.93 3.49 3.22
CA VAL A 22 2.11 2.98 2.12
C VAL A 22 2.79 1.75 1.52
N GLU A 23 1.97 0.73 1.24
CA GLU A 23 2.33 -0.44 0.47
C GLU A 23 1.36 -0.57 -0.71
N PHE A 24 1.87 -0.90 -1.89
CA PHE A 24 1.03 -1.25 -3.03
C PHE A 24 1.11 -2.76 -3.27
N ILE A 25 -0.03 -3.41 -3.41
CA ILE A 25 -0.18 -4.85 -3.63
C ILE A 25 -0.80 -5.06 -5.00
N GLN A 26 -0.31 -6.03 -5.77
CA GLN A 26 -0.96 -6.45 -7.01
C GLN A 26 -1.90 -7.60 -6.71
N GLY A 27 -3.14 -7.53 -7.19
CA GLY A 27 -4.14 -8.58 -7.01
C GLY A 27 -5.49 -8.16 -7.57
N GLU A 28 -6.44 -9.09 -7.55
CA GLU A 28 -7.84 -8.84 -7.91
C GLU A 28 -8.62 -8.39 -6.67
N ILE A 29 -9.45 -7.35 -6.81
CA ILE A 29 -10.21 -6.78 -5.68
C ILE A 29 -11.25 -7.74 -5.11
N ASP A 30 -11.75 -8.66 -5.93
CA ASP A 30 -12.70 -9.69 -5.51
C ASP A 30 -12.02 -10.89 -4.83
N GLN A 31 -10.68 -10.94 -4.79
CA GLN A 31 -9.89 -12.05 -4.27
C GLN A 31 -8.80 -11.59 -3.28
N LEU A 32 -9.12 -10.63 -2.40
CA LEU A 32 -8.15 -10.08 -1.44
C LEU A 32 -7.55 -11.13 -0.50
N GLU A 33 -8.24 -12.22 -0.23
CA GLU A 33 -7.76 -13.37 0.53
C GLU A 33 -6.57 -14.08 -0.12
N THR A 34 -6.34 -13.88 -1.42
CA THR A 34 -5.17 -14.40 -2.14
C THR A 34 -3.92 -13.55 -1.93
N THR A 35 -4.08 -12.34 -1.38
CA THR A 35 -2.96 -11.46 -1.01
C THR A 35 -2.40 -11.83 0.37
N HIS A 36 -1.35 -11.13 0.81
CA HIS A 36 -0.79 -11.29 2.15
C HIS A 36 -1.51 -10.46 3.23
N LEU A 37 -2.66 -9.85 2.92
CA LEU A 37 -3.47 -9.13 3.91
C LEU A 37 -4.03 -10.10 4.95
N LYS A 38 -3.95 -9.71 6.23
CA LYS A 38 -4.46 -10.52 7.32
C LYS A 38 -5.95 -10.30 7.49
N GLN A 39 -6.65 -11.33 7.95
CA GLN A 39 -8.05 -11.19 8.31
C GLN A 39 -8.22 -10.18 9.45
N ASN A 40 -9.25 -9.34 9.38
CA ASN A 40 -9.56 -8.30 10.37
C ASN A 40 -8.40 -7.32 10.64
N SER A 41 -7.56 -7.04 9.63
CA SER A 41 -6.41 -6.13 9.79
C SER A 41 -6.59 -4.74 9.18
N ILE A 42 -7.77 -4.45 8.61
CA ILE A 42 -8.06 -3.20 7.90
C ILE A 42 -9.22 -2.50 8.60
N ASP A 43 -8.98 -1.29 9.08
CA ASP A 43 -10.00 -0.48 9.76
C ASP A 43 -10.96 0.20 8.76
N VAL A 44 -10.46 0.60 7.58
CA VAL A 44 -11.20 1.38 6.58
C VAL A 44 -10.83 0.93 5.15
N VAL A 45 -11.83 0.84 4.27
CA VAL A 45 -11.69 0.56 2.83
C VAL A 45 -12.20 1.77 2.04
N VAL A 46 -11.46 2.17 0.99
CA VAL A 46 -11.77 3.33 0.12
C VAL A 46 -11.64 2.99 -1.35
#